data_AF-A0A2N1Q5U7-F1
#
_entry.id   AF-A0A2N1Q5U7-F1
#
_cell.length_a   1.000
_cell.length_b   1.000
_cell.length_c   1.000
_cell.angle_alpha   90.00
_cell.angle_beta   90.00
_cell.angle_gamma   90.00
#
_symmetry.space_group_name_H-M   'P 1'
#
loop_
_entity.id
_entity.type
_entity.pdbx_description
1 polymer ?
#
loop_
_entity_poly.entity_id
_entity_poly.type
_entity_poly.pdbx_seq_one_letter_code
_entity_poly.pdbx_strand_id
1 'polypeptide(L)' 'AQRLKVAKMLTEKRPYTEIVLETKASTATISRVNKSLIYGAEGYHLYFNKLKQK' A
#
# COMPACT_ATOMS: atom_id res chain seq x y z
N ALA A 1 8.91 3.75 5.78
CA ALA A 1 8.33 4.77 4.87
C ALA A 1 7.80 4.19 3.56
N GLN A 2 8.62 3.53 2.73
CA GLN A 2 8.25 3.10 1.36
C GLN A 2 7.04 2.16 1.28
N ARG A 3 6.96 1.15 2.16
CA ARG A 3 5.84 0.18 2.22
C ARG A 3 4.48 0.84 2.50
N LEU A 4 4.47 1.90 3.29
CA LEU A 4 3.27 2.66 3.64
C LEU A 4 2.76 3.47 2.44
N LYS A 5 3.69 4.05 1.66
CA LYS A 5 3.37 4.72 0.39
C LYS A 5 2.83 3.73 -0.65
N VAL A 6 3.43 2.53 -0.74
CA VAL A 6 2.93 1.42 -1.57
C VAL A 6 1.52 1.00 -1.14
N ALA A 7 1.29 0.77 0.15
CA ALA A 7 -0.02 0.38 0.68
C ALA A 7 -1.11 1.43 0.38
N LYS A 8 -0.76 2.72 0.49
CA LYS A 8 -1.67 3.83 0.13
C LYS A 8 -2.07 3.75 -1.34
N MET A 9 -1.10 3.64 -2.25
CA MET A 9 -1.38 3.60 -3.68
C MET A 9 -2.09 2.32 -4.13
N LEU A 10 -1.82 1.18 -3.49
CA LEU A 10 -2.59 -0.05 -3.71
C LEU A 10 -4.05 0.11 -3.26
N THR A 11 -4.28 0.81 -2.15
CA THR A 11 -5.64 1.11 -1.67
C THR A 11 -6.37 2.05 -2.64
N GLU A 12 -5.65 2.97 -3.28
CA GLU A 12 -6.15 3.85 -4.34
C GLU A 12 -6.31 3.15 -5.71
N LYS A 13 -6.13 1.82 -5.79
CA LYS A 13 -6.20 1.01 -7.02
C LYS A 13 -5.25 1.48 -8.14
N ARG A 14 -4.10 2.06 -7.78
CA ARG A 14 -3.07 2.45 -8.75
C ARG A 14 -2.44 1.22 -9.42
N PRO A 15 -2.06 1.30 -10.70
CA PRO A 15 -1.38 0.21 -11.39
C PRO A 15 0.03 -0.02 -10.83
N TYR A 16 0.50 -1.27 -10.91
CA TYR A 16 1.79 -1.66 -10.35
C TYR A 16 2.97 -0.89 -10.95
N THR A 17 2.90 -0.54 -12.23
CA THR A 17 3.90 0.25 -12.95
C THR A 17 4.09 1.64 -12.34
N GLU A 18 2.99 2.36 -12.07
CA GLU A 18 3.03 3.66 -11.39
C GLU A 18 3.60 3.54 -9.98
N ILE A 19 3.18 2.51 -9.24
CA ILE A 19 3.68 2.29 -7.87
C ILE A 19 5.19 2.07 -7.87
N VAL A 20 5.73 1.29 -8.82
CA VAL A 20 7.18 1.07 -8.96
C VAL A 20 7.89 2.38 -9.27
N LEU A 21 7.38 3.19 -10.19
CA LEU A 21 8.00 4.47 -10.56
C LEU A 21 8.02 5.46 -9.39
N GLU A 22 6.89 5.59 -8.69
CA GLU A 22 6.68 6.59 -7.63
C GLU A 22 7.34 6.20 -6.30
N THR A 23 7.42 4.90 -6.01
CA THR A 23 8.01 4.40 -4.76
C THR A 23 9.41 3.87 -4.92
N LYS A 24 9.85 3.57 -6.14
CA LYS A 24 11.09 2.80 -6.43
C LYS A 24 11.14 1.45 -5.70
N ALA A 25 9.99 0.90 -5.32
CA ALA A 25 9.91 -0.39 -4.65
C ALA A 25 9.97 -1.54 -5.66
N SER A 26 10.63 -2.63 -5.29
CA SER A 26 10.64 -3.84 -6.11
C SER A 26 9.25 -4.48 -6.19
N THR A 27 8.96 -5.14 -7.31
CA THR A 27 7.71 -5.90 -7.53
C THR A 27 7.46 -6.93 -6.43
N ALA A 28 8.50 -7.62 -5.96
CA ALA A 28 8.42 -8.53 -4.81
C ALA A 28 7.98 -7.83 -3.52
N THR A 29 8.39 -6.58 -3.31
CA THR A 29 7.96 -5.79 -2.15
C THR A 29 6.51 -5.35 -2.28
N ILE A 30 6.08 -4.92 -3.46
CA ILE A 30 4.68 -4.55 -3.71
C ILE A 30 3.77 -5.77 -3.51
N SER A 31 4.17 -6.94 -4.00
CA SER A 31 3.44 -8.20 -3.81
C SER A 31 3.26 -8.55 -2.33
N ARG A 32 4.33 -8.45 -1.51
CA ARG A 32 4.24 -8.69 -0.06
C ARG A 32 3.29 -7.70 0.64
N VAL A 33 3.33 -6.43 0.26
CA VAL A 33 2.43 -5.40 0.81
C VAL A 33 0.99 -5.67 0.39
N ASN A 34 0.75 -6.00 -0.88
CA ASN A 34 -0.59 -6.34 -1.37
C ASN A 34 -1.18 -7.56 -0.64
N LYS A 35 -0.37 -8.61 -0.43
CA LYS A 35 -0.79 -9.78 0.35
C LYS A 35 -1.13 -9.39 1.81
N SER A 36 -0.36 -8.50 2.41
CA SER A 36 -0.62 -7.98 3.76
C SER A 36 -1.85 -7.05 3.81
N LEU A 37 -2.20 -6.41 2.70
CA LEU A 37 -3.40 -5.56 2.60
C LEU A 37 -4.67 -6.39 2.45
N ILE A 38 -4.61 -7.49 1.69
CA ILE A 38 -5.75 -8.38 1.41
C ILE A 38 -5.97 -9.41 2.52
N TYR A 39 -4.90 -10.02 3.01
CA TYR A 39 -4.95 -11.15 3.96
C TYR A 39 -4.39 -10.81 5.34
N GLY A 40 -3.90 -9.60 5.56
CA GLY A 40 -3.37 -9.18 6.86
C GLY A 40 -4.46 -8.73 7.82
N ALA A 41 -4.04 -8.33 9.02
CA ALA A 41 -4.91 -7.95 10.12
C ALA A 41 -5.49 -6.52 10.00
N GLU A 42 -5.91 -6.10 8.80
CA GLU A 42 -6.56 -4.80 8.51
C GLU A 42 -5.83 -3.52 9.00
N GLY A 43 -4.60 -3.63 9.50
CA GLY A 43 -3.90 -2.52 10.16
C GLY A 43 -3.68 -1.30 9.25
N TYR A 44 -3.43 -1.54 7.96
CA TYR A 44 -3.32 -0.46 6.97
C TYR A 44 -4.67 0.25 6.75
N HIS A 45 -5.78 -0.49 6.70
CA HIS A 45 -7.13 0.08 6.55
C HIS A 45 -7.49 0.96 7.74
N LEU A 46 -7.30 0.46 8.96
CA LEU A 46 -7.54 1.23 10.19
C LEU A 46 -6.70 2.51 10.25
N TYR A 47 -5.42 2.43 9.87
CA TYR A 47 -4.53 3.59 9.83
C TYR A 47 -5.00 4.64 8.81
N PHE A 48 -5.35 4.24 7.59
CA PHE A 48 -5.84 5.17 6.57
C PHE A 48 -7.23 5.74 6.90
N ASN A 49 -8.09 4.96 7.53
CA ASN A 49 -9.40 5.43 8.00
C ASN A 49 -9.25 6.50 9.08
N LYS A 50 -8.34 6.31 10.04
CA LYS A 50 -8.03 7.33 11.06
C LYS A 50 -7.47 8.62 10.45
N LEU A 51 -6.66 8.52 9.40
CA LEU A 51 -6.15 9.69 8.68
C LEU A 51 -7.23 10.45 7.91
N LYS A 52 -8.31 9.79 7.47
CA LYS A 52 -9.44 10.43 6.77
C LYS A 52 -10.45 11.07 7.72
N GLN A 53 -10.53 10.62 8.96
CA GLN A 53 -11.43 11.19 9.98
C GLN A 53 -10.87 12.45 10.67
N LYS A 54 -9.69 12.90 10.27
CA LYS A 54 -9.02 14.09 10.80
C LYS A 54 -8.96 15.17 9.74
#